data_AF-A0A9W6Y9H5-F1
#
_entry.id   AF-A0A9W6Y9H5-F1
#
_cell.length_a   1.000
_cell.length_b   1.000
_cell.length_c   1.000
_cell.angle_alpha   90.00
_cell.angle_beta   90.00
_cell.angle_gamma   90.00
#
_symmetry.space_group_name_H-M   'P 1'
#
loop_
_entity.id
_entity.type
_entity.pdbx_description
1 polymer ?
#
loop_
_entity_poly.entity_id
_entity_poly.type
_entity_poly.pdbx_seq_one_letter_code
_entity_poly.pdbx_strand_id
1 'polypeptide(L)'
;MRLVLSAGEAVFCLCAVLVALYVSPLFLDDGSSKWEFLLTWDDRDNFVDNEVIQSGLGLGNLYDMFTMTKINVYEPFGWILKAVEVQTFGLDSWRIRLVSAALHFGAATVLARASAALLNVVALLSDIKAEDQVDKEQREKNHLLGCCVSATVFAIHPVHVEVVAWPSAQPYTLCALFGNLALFTYVQARYRTLCGAFSAKKCAEEILEVCIFSGYGHIDLLCCGG
;
A
#
# COMPACT_ATOMS: atom_id res chain seq x y z
N MET A 1 -11.51 -24.21 -27.52
CA MET A 1 -11.11 -22.80 -27.38
C MET A 1 -9.68 -22.75 -26.86
N ARG A 2 -8.74 -22.11 -27.58
CA ARG A 2 -7.40 -21.81 -27.03
C ARG A 2 -7.51 -20.49 -26.27
N LEU A 3 -7.21 -20.49 -24.98
CA LEU A 3 -7.05 -19.25 -24.22
C LEU A 3 -5.79 -18.55 -24.74
N VAL A 4 -5.95 -17.36 -25.32
CA VAL A 4 -4.85 -16.49 -25.72
C VAL A 4 -4.81 -15.36 -24.71
N LEU A 5 -3.85 -15.41 -23.78
CA LEU A 5 -3.63 -14.36 -22.78
C LEU A 5 -2.70 -13.30 -23.37
N SER A 6 -2.99 -12.03 -23.08
CA SER A 6 -2.03 -10.95 -23.30
C SER A 6 -0.84 -11.07 -22.33
N ALA A 7 0.29 -10.41 -22.65
CA ALA A 7 1.45 -10.38 -21.76
C ALA A 7 1.12 -9.79 -20.38
N GLY A 8 0.22 -8.80 -20.31
CA GLY A 8 -0.25 -8.20 -19.06
C GLY A 8 -1.05 -9.17 -18.20
N GLU A 9 -2.00 -9.88 -18.80
CA GLU A 9 -2.80 -10.89 -18.11
C GLU A 9 -1.92 -12.06 -17.65
N ALA A 10 -0.94 -12.48 -18.46
CA ALA A 10 0.01 -13.51 -18.07
C ALA A 10 0.85 -13.11 -16.85
N VAL A 11 1.35 -11.87 -16.82
CA VAL A 11 2.13 -11.35 -15.68
C VAL A 11 1.24 -11.22 -14.44
N PHE A 12 0.02 -10.71 -14.57
CA PHE A 12 -0.93 -10.64 -13.47
C PHE A 12 -1.25 -12.03 -12.90
N CYS A 13 -1.54 -13.01 -13.76
CA CYS A 13 -1.79 -14.40 -13.35
C CYS A 13 -0.57 -15.01 -12.65
N LEU A 14 0.64 -14.79 -13.17
CA LEU A 14 1.87 -15.25 -12.54
C LEU A 14 2.05 -14.64 -11.14
N CYS A 15 1.86 -13.33 -11.02
CA CYS A 15 1.93 -12.60 -9.74
C CYS A 15 0.91 -13.16 -8.74
N ALA A 16 -0.34 -13.36 -9.16
CA ALA A 16 -1.40 -13.92 -8.33
C ALA A 16 -1.09 -15.37 -7.90
N VAL A 17 -0.57 -16.20 -8.81
CA VAL A 17 -0.16 -17.57 -8.49
C VAL A 17 1.01 -17.60 -7.52
N LEU A 18 2.02 -16.75 -7.70
CA LEU A 18 3.17 -16.66 -6.78
C LEU A 18 2.72 -16.26 -5.37
N VAL A 19 1.84 -15.26 -5.27
CA VAL A 19 1.24 -14.87 -3.99
C VAL A 19 0.41 -16.02 -3.42
N ALA A 20 -0.46 -16.65 -4.20
CA ALA A 20 -1.29 -17.76 -3.72
C ALA A 20 -0.46 -18.96 -3.23
N LEU A 21 0.58 -19.34 -3.96
CA LEU A 21 1.52 -20.39 -3.55
C LEU A 21 2.24 -20.02 -2.26
N TYR A 22 2.69 -18.77 -2.14
CA TYR A 22 3.37 -18.28 -0.96
C TYR A 22 2.49 -18.31 0.30
N VAL A 23 1.22 -17.91 0.18
CA VAL A 23 0.28 -17.89 1.32
C VAL A 23 -0.37 -19.25 1.54
N SER A 24 -0.29 -20.19 0.58
CA SER A 24 -0.94 -21.50 0.71
C SER A 24 -0.59 -22.27 2.00
N PRO A 25 0.64 -22.25 2.55
CA PRO A 25 0.92 -22.90 3.83
C PRO A 25 0.13 -22.32 5.01
N LEU A 26 -0.29 -21.05 4.91
CA LEU A 26 -1.18 -20.37 5.87
C LEU A 26 -2.67 -20.71 5.68
N PHE A 27 -3.04 -21.54 4.71
CA PHE A 27 -4.43 -21.94 4.49
C PHE A 27 -4.63 -23.45 4.30
N LEU A 28 -3.54 -24.20 4.07
CA LEU A 28 -3.56 -25.65 3.90
C LEU A 28 -3.48 -26.41 5.24
N ASP A 29 -3.16 -25.72 6.32
CA ASP A 29 -3.12 -26.24 7.68
C ASP A 29 -4.20 -25.51 8.50
N ASP A 30 -4.96 -26.22 9.34
CA ASP A 30 -5.96 -25.62 10.24
C ASP A 30 -5.33 -25.04 11.51
N GLY A 31 -3.99 -25.02 11.56
CA GLY A 31 -3.20 -24.49 12.66
C GLY A 31 -2.97 -25.50 13.78
N SER A 32 -3.44 -26.74 13.67
CA SER A 32 -3.63 -27.63 14.82
C SER A 32 -2.37 -28.32 15.37
N SER A 33 -1.14 -27.94 14.97
CA SER A 33 0.11 -28.41 15.63
C SER A 33 1.45 -27.83 15.14
N LYS A 34 1.49 -27.02 14.07
CA LYS A 34 2.77 -26.59 13.45
C LYS A 34 3.11 -25.11 13.59
N TRP A 35 2.15 -24.27 13.96
CA TRP A 35 2.31 -22.82 13.98
C TRP A 35 2.35 -22.26 15.39
N GLU A 36 3.16 -22.86 16.26
CA GLU A 36 3.34 -22.38 17.65
C GLU A 36 4.11 -21.06 17.70
N PHE A 37 4.08 -20.39 18.85
CA PHE A 37 4.97 -19.28 19.14
C PHE A 37 6.43 -19.74 19.13
N LEU A 38 7.32 -18.90 18.63
CA LEU A 38 8.76 -19.12 18.63
C LEU A 38 9.31 -18.77 20.03
N LEU A 39 9.02 -19.60 21.03
CA LEU A 39 9.30 -19.33 22.45
C LEU A 39 10.80 -19.19 22.80
N THR A 40 11.70 -19.64 21.92
CA THR A 40 13.15 -19.44 22.06
C THR A 40 13.59 -18.04 21.64
N TRP A 41 12.74 -17.32 20.92
CA TRP A 41 12.94 -15.93 20.50
C TRP A 41 12.08 -15.02 21.40
N ASP A 42 11.63 -13.90 20.87
CA ASP A 42 10.95 -12.84 21.59
C ASP A 42 9.42 -13.01 21.69
N ASP A 43 8.83 -14.05 21.08
CA ASP A 43 7.39 -14.31 21.15
C ASP A 43 6.90 -14.55 22.58
N ARG A 44 7.73 -15.19 23.42
CA ARG A 44 7.41 -15.39 24.84
C ARG A 44 7.21 -14.05 25.53
N ASP A 45 8.19 -13.16 25.45
CA ASP A 45 8.15 -11.86 26.13
C ASP A 45 7.10 -10.91 25.54
N ASN A 46 6.89 -10.96 24.22
CA ASN A 46 5.94 -10.11 23.52
C ASN A 46 4.48 -10.51 23.75
N PHE A 47 4.20 -11.82 23.83
CA PHE A 47 2.83 -12.35 23.93
C PHE A 47 2.53 -13.05 25.26
N VAL A 48 3.31 -14.08 25.59
CA VAL A 48 3.00 -15.03 26.69
C VAL A 48 3.24 -14.42 28.06
N ASP A 49 4.34 -13.68 28.23
CA ASP A 49 4.75 -13.07 29.51
C ASP A 49 4.42 -11.56 29.52
N ASN A 50 3.49 -11.12 28.66
CA ASN A 50 3.08 -9.72 28.52
C ASN A 50 1.70 -9.45 29.12
N GLU A 51 1.68 -9.14 30.42
CA GLU A 51 0.45 -8.84 31.16
C GLU A 51 -0.31 -7.64 30.58
N VAL A 52 0.38 -6.65 30.01
CA VAL A 52 -0.24 -5.42 29.48
C VAL A 52 -1.19 -5.75 28.33
N ILE A 53 -0.76 -6.61 27.39
CA ILE A 53 -1.62 -6.98 26.26
C ILE A 53 -2.69 -8.02 26.64
N GLN A 54 -2.41 -8.86 27.65
CA GLN A 54 -3.35 -9.86 28.16
C GLN A 54 -4.47 -9.26 29.00
N SER A 55 -4.22 -8.12 29.65
CA SER A 55 -5.18 -7.44 30.53
C SER A 55 -6.19 -6.55 29.77
N GLY A 56 -6.12 -6.50 28.43
CA GLY A 56 -7.07 -5.79 27.57
C GLY A 56 -6.77 -4.30 27.36
N LEU A 57 -7.76 -3.55 26.85
CA LEU A 57 -7.60 -2.16 26.37
C LEU A 57 -8.09 -1.09 27.39
N GLY A 58 -7.94 -1.35 28.69
CA GLY A 58 -8.26 -0.36 29.72
C GLY A 58 -7.36 0.88 29.62
N LEU A 59 -7.82 2.04 30.13
CA LEU A 59 -7.04 3.29 30.08
C LEU A 59 -5.65 3.17 30.73
N GLY A 60 -5.53 2.40 31.82
CA GLY A 60 -4.24 2.09 32.45
C GLY A 60 -3.31 1.34 31.48
N ASN A 61 -3.80 0.26 30.88
CA ASN A 61 -3.00 -0.51 29.92
C ASN A 61 -2.65 0.30 28.68
N LEU A 62 -3.55 1.17 28.19
CA LEU A 62 -3.24 2.08 27.09
C LEU A 62 -2.11 3.03 27.47
N TYR A 63 -2.15 3.62 28.67
CA TYR A 63 -1.03 4.42 29.19
C TYR A 63 0.28 3.61 29.23
N ASP A 64 0.22 2.36 29.70
CA ASP A 64 1.38 1.49 29.74
C ASP A 64 1.90 1.20 28.33
N MET A 65 1.05 0.87 27.36
CA MET A 65 1.44 0.66 25.96
C MET A 65 2.15 1.87 25.34
N PHE A 66 1.79 3.09 25.75
CA PHE A 66 2.41 4.34 25.28
C PHE A 66 3.66 4.77 26.05
N THR A 67 4.02 4.08 27.12
CA THR A 67 5.17 4.46 27.96
C THR A 67 6.14 3.31 28.20
N MET A 68 5.73 2.07 27.95
CA MET A 68 6.54 0.87 28.15
C MET A 68 7.50 0.65 27.00
N THR A 69 8.64 0.05 27.33
CA THR A 69 9.50 -0.64 26.39
C THR A 69 9.59 -2.10 26.80
N LYS A 70 9.59 -3.02 25.83
CA LYS A 70 9.78 -4.44 26.09
C LYS A 70 10.85 -4.98 25.17
N ILE A 71 11.84 -5.69 25.75
CA ILE A 71 13.03 -6.16 25.03
C ILE A 71 13.75 -5.00 24.30
N ASN A 72 13.81 -3.83 24.94
CA ASN A 72 14.36 -2.59 24.36
C ASN A 72 13.62 -2.06 23.11
N VAL A 73 12.38 -2.49 22.86
CA VAL A 73 11.55 -2.01 21.75
C VAL A 73 10.41 -1.13 22.28
N TYR A 74 10.23 0.04 21.65
CA TYR A 74 9.10 0.94 21.85
C TYR A 74 8.16 0.87 20.64
N GLU A 75 6.94 0.39 20.85
CA GLU A 75 6.00 0.10 19.76
C GLU A 75 4.52 0.23 20.19
N PRO A 76 4.07 1.42 20.60
CA PRO A 76 2.74 1.61 21.21
C PRO A 76 1.59 1.05 20.38
N PHE A 77 1.56 1.34 19.07
CA PHE A 77 0.54 0.80 18.17
C PHE A 77 0.70 -0.70 17.91
N GLY A 78 1.91 -1.23 18.02
CA GLY A 78 2.17 -2.68 18.01
C GLY A 78 1.56 -3.36 19.22
N TRP A 79 1.74 -2.80 20.41
CA TRP A 79 1.11 -3.32 21.63
C TRP A 79 -0.42 -3.28 21.58
N ILE A 80 -1.00 -2.20 21.04
CA ILE A 80 -2.46 -2.10 20.86
C ILE A 80 -2.96 -3.20 19.92
N LEU A 81 -2.28 -3.43 18.78
CA LEU A 81 -2.64 -4.49 17.85
C LEU A 81 -2.57 -5.87 18.52
N LYS A 82 -1.44 -6.18 19.16
CA LYS A 82 -1.22 -7.44 19.88
C LYS A 82 -2.28 -7.65 20.98
N ALA A 83 -2.65 -6.59 21.70
CA ALA A 83 -3.72 -6.65 22.70
C ALA A 83 -5.09 -6.93 22.07
N VAL A 84 -5.47 -6.23 20.99
CA VAL A 84 -6.71 -6.50 20.25
C VAL A 84 -6.77 -7.96 19.82
N GLU A 85 -5.69 -8.50 19.27
CA GLU A 85 -5.63 -9.88 18.82
C GLU A 85 -5.75 -10.88 19.96
N VAL A 86 -4.98 -10.69 21.04
CA VAL A 86 -5.03 -11.58 22.21
C VAL A 86 -6.40 -11.55 22.86
N GLN A 87 -7.07 -10.40 22.93
CA GLN A 87 -8.45 -10.31 23.45
C GLN A 87 -9.48 -10.98 22.51
N THR A 88 -9.22 -11.00 21.20
CA THR A 88 -10.18 -11.53 20.21
C THR A 88 -10.01 -13.03 20.00
N PHE A 89 -8.77 -13.50 19.97
CA PHE A 89 -8.38 -14.84 19.52
C PHE A 89 -7.70 -15.66 20.61
N GLY A 90 -7.36 -15.05 21.76
CA GLY A 90 -6.47 -15.65 22.75
C GLY A 90 -5.03 -15.72 22.24
N LEU A 91 -4.22 -16.55 22.89
CA LEU A 91 -2.84 -16.85 22.49
C LEU A 91 -2.80 -17.86 21.32
N ASP A 92 -3.56 -17.57 20.26
CA ASP A 92 -3.59 -18.34 19.02
C ASP A 92 -2.60 -17.74 18.01
N SER A 93 -1.40 -18.29 17.99
CA SER A 93 -0.29 -17.85 17.15
C SER A 93 -0.56 -18.03 15.65
N TRP A 94 -1.51 -18.88 15.26
CA TRP A 94 -1.94 -19.00 13.87
C TRP A 94 -2.78 -17.82 13.44
N ARG A 95 -3.80 -17.47 14.24
CA ARG A 95 -4.68 -16.32 13.97
C ARG A 95 -3.93 -14.99 13.93
N ILE A 96 -2.96 -14.81 14.83
CA ILE A 96 -2.08 -13.63 14.82
C ILE A 96 -1.32 -13.53 13.48
N ARG A 97 -0.78 -14.64 12.96
CA ARG A 97 -0.10 -14.64 11.65
C ARG A 97 -1.04 -14.36 10.49
N LEU A 98 -2.30 -14.79 10.56
CA LEU A 98 -3.31 -14.42 9.54
C LEU A 98 -3.55 -12.91 9.52
N VAL A 99 -3.57 -12.24 10.68
CA VAL A 99 -3.67 -10.78 10.75
C VAL A 99 -2.41 -10.13 10.19
N SER A 100 -1.22 -10.60 10.55
CA SER A 100 0.05 -10.13 9.96
C SER A 100 0.08 -10.29 8.44
N ALA A 101 -0.39 -11.43 7.93
CA ALA A 101 -0.51 -11.68 6.49
C ALA A 101 -1.48 -10.66 5.85
N ALA A 102 -2.66 -10.46 6.44
CA ALA A 102 -3.65 -9.51 5.94
C ALA A 102 -3.09 -8.07 5.88
N LEU A 103 -2.39 -7.64 6.94
CA LEU A 103 -1.72 -6.33 6.98
C LEU A 103 -0.61 -6.22 5.92
N HIS A 104 0.19 -7.27 5.75
CA HIS A 104 1.27 -7.33 4.75
C HIS A 104 0.73 -7.24 3.31
N PHE A 105 -0.30 -8.02 2.96
CA PHE A 105 -0.94 -7.93 1.64
C PHE A 105 -1.69 -6.62 1.42
N GLY A 106 -2.25 -6.05 2.49
CA GLY A 106 -2.76 -4.69 2.50
C GLY A 106 -1.67 -3.69 2.12
N ALA A 107 -0.51 -3.77 2.77
CA ALA A 107 0.64 -2.90 2.49
C ALA A 107 1.14 -3.05 1.05
N ALA A 108 1.20 -4.29 0.52
CA ALA A 108 1.56 -4.57 -0.86
C ALA A 108 0.56 -3.95 -1.87
N THR A 109 -0.73 -4.02 -1.55
CA THR A 109 -1.79 -3.42 -2.37
C THR A 109 -1.68 -1.90 -2.39
N VAL A 110 -1.45 -1.28 -1.24
CA VAL A 110 -1.25 0.18 -1.14
C VAL A 110 0.02 0.61 -1.88
N LEU A 111 1.10 -0.19 -1.80
CA LEU A 111 2.32 0.05 -2.58
C LEU A 111 2.04 0.02 -4.09
N ALA A 112 1.26 -0.95 -4.58
CA ALA A 112 0.86 -1.01 -5.98
C ALA A 112 0.15 0.28 -6.43
N ARG A 113 -0.75 0.81 -5.57
CA ARG A 113 -1.45 2.07 -5.80
C ARG A 113 -0.51 3.28 -5.76
N ALA A 114 0.45 3.30 -4.84
CA ALA A 114 1.48 4.34 -4.78
C ALA A 114 2.34 4.36 -6.05
N SER A 115 2.79 3.18 -6.50
CA SER A 115 3.55 3.03 -7.75
C SER A 115 2.73 3.49 -8.96
N ALA A 116 1.45 3.13 -9.05
CA ALA A 116 0.56 3.59 -10.11
C ALA A 116 0.40 5.12 -10.09
N ALA A 117 0.20 5.71 -8.91
CA ALA A 117 0.09 7.16 -8.75
C ALA A 117 1.40 7.87 -9.18
N LEU A 118 2.57 7.32 -8.85
CA LEU A 118 3.86 7.86 -9.27
C LEU A 118 4.02 7.79 -10.79
N LEU A 119 3.68 6.66 -11.40
CA LEU A 119 3.74 6.49 -12.84
C LEU A 119 2.76 7.42 -13.57
N ASN A 120 1.60 7.71 -12.98
CA ASN A 120 0.66 8.70 -13.50
C ASN A 120 1.24 10.13 -13.47
N VAL A 121 1.99 10.48 -12.42
CA VAL A 121 2.72 11.76 -12.37
C VAL A 121 3.76 11.83 -13.48
N VAL A 122 4.57 10.78 -13.64
CA VAL A 122 5.60 10.72 -14.70
C VAL A 122 4.96 10.80 -16.08
N ALA A 123 3.87 10.06 -16.31
CA ALA A 123 3.06 10.11 -17.53
C ALA A 123 2.62 11.54 -17.87
N LEU A 124 2.04 12.25 -16.91
CA LEU A 124 1.56 13.61 -17.09
C LEU A 124 2.71 14.57 -17.43
N LEU A 125 3.86 14.42 -16.76
CA LEU A 125 5.05 15.22 -17.04
C LEU A 125 5.65 14.94 -18.42
N SER A 126 5.54 13.70 -18.90
CA SER A 126 5.94 13.31 -20.25
C SER A 126 4.97 13.86 -21.30
N ASP A 127 3.66 13.81 -21.04
CA ASP A 127 2.64 14.36 -21.94
C ASP A 127 2.76 15.88 -22.10
N ILE A 128 3.24 16.59 -21.08
CA ILE A 128 3.59 18.02 -21.18
C ILE A 128 4.73 18.26 -22.17
N LYS A 129 5.58 17.26 -22.40
CA LYS A 129 6.80 17.36 -23.22
C LYS A 129 6.66 16.75 -24.62
N ALA A 130 5.62 15.97 -24.89
CA ALA A 130 5.54 15.11 -26.08
C ALA A 130 4.35 15.46 -27.00
N GLU A 131 4.58 15.37 -28.32
CA GLU A 131 3.58 15.65 -29.37
C GLU A 131 2.81 14.41 -29.87
N ASP A 132 3.22 13.17 -29.54
CA ASP A 132 2.75 11.96 -30.26
C ASP A 132 1.85 10.99 -29.45
N GLN A 133 0.87 10.36 -30.11
CA GLN A 133 -0.15 9.50 -29.47
C GLN A 133 0.21 8.01 -29.37
N VAL A 134 1.07 7.49 -30.26
CA VAL A 134 1.41 6.04 -30.33
C VAL A 134 2.11 5.55 -29.05
N ASP A 135 2.76 6.45 -28.30
CA ASP A 135 3.50 6.12 -27.07
C ASP A 135 2.57 5.86 -25.87
N LYS A 136 1.31 6.34 -25.88
CA LYS A 136 0.41 6.30 -24.70
C LYS A 136 -0.10 4.90 -24.36
N GLU A 137 -0.58 4.14 -25.34
CA GLU A 137 -1.13 2.80 -25.09
C GLU A 137 -0.05 1.82 -24.59
N GLN A 138 1.14 1.87 -25.19
CA GLN A 138 2.27 1.04 -24.76
C GLN A 138 2.77 1.44 -23.37
N ARG A 139 2.78 2.75 -23.07
CA ARG A 139 3.13 3.28 -21.74
C ARG A 139 2.17 2.78 -20.67
N GLU A 140 0.86 2.80 -20.92
CA GLU A 140 -0.16 2.30 -19.98
C GLU A 140 0.02 0.80 -19.67
N LYS A 141 0.30 -0.02 -20.69
CA LYS A 141 0.61 -1.45 -20.49
C LYS A 141 1.87 -1.66 -19.64
N ASN A 142 2.94 -0.92 -19.94
CA ASN A 142 4.18 -0.99 -19.16
C ASN A 142 3.98 -0.51 -17.71
N HIS A 143 3.09 0.44 -17.48
CA HIS A 143 2.76 0.92 -16.14
C HIS A 143 2.09 -0.16 -15.29
N LEU A 144 1.09 -0.86 -15.86
CA LEU A 144 0.41 -1.95 -15.18
C LEU A 144 1.38 -3.08 -14.83
N LEU A 145 2.27 -3.43 -15.76
CA LEU A 145 3.33 -4.42 -15.53
C LEU A 145 4.26 -4.01 -14.39
N GLY A 146 4.76 -2.77 -14.40
CA GLY A 146 5.63 -2.25 -13.34
C GLY A 146 4.97 -2.26 -11.96
N CYS A 147 3.69 -1.92 -11.88
CA CYS A 147 2.93 -1.97 -10.62
C CYS A 147 2.76 -3.42 -10.11
N CYS A 148 2.42 -4.35 -10.99
CA CYS A 148 2.26 -5.77 -10.62
C CYS A 148 3.58 -6.38 -10.15
N VAL A 149 4.68 -6.11 -10.86
CA VAL A 149 6.01 -6.61 -10.48
C VAL A 149 6.45 -6.02 -9.14
N SER A 150 6.34 -4.70 -8.96
CA SER A 150 6.69 -4.04 -7.69
C SER A 150 5.92 -4.61 -6.50
N ALA A 151 4.60 -4.76 -6.63
CA ALA A 151 3.76 -5.32 -5.57
C ALA A 151 4.10 -6.78 -5.26
N THR A 152 4.38 -7.58 -6.29
CA THR A 152 4.69 -9.00 -6.13
C THR A 152 6.04 -9.21 -5.48
N VAL A 153 7.07 -8.46 -5.90
CA VAL A 153 8.39 -8.50 -5.27
C VAL A 153 8.27 -8.15 -3.79
N PHE A 154 7.55 -7.08 -3.43
CA PHE A 154 7.30 -6.76 -2.02
C PHE A 154 6.56 -7.88 -1.28
N ALA A 155 5.54 -8.47 -1.91
CA ALA A 155 4.67 -9.46 -1.29
C ALA A 155 5.35 -10.80 -1.00
N ILE A 156 6.31 -11.24 -1.82
CA ILE A 156 6.92 -12.58 -1.72
C ILE A 156 8.38 -12.58 -1.28
N HIS A 157 9.06 -11.42 -1.32
CA HIS A 157 10.49 -11.37 -1.04
C HIS A 157 10.78 -11.75 0.41
N PRO A 158 11.75 -12.66 0.69
CA PRO A 158 12.02 -13.20 2.02
C PRO A 158 12.16 -12.15 3.13
N VAL A 159 12.88 -11.06 2.87
CA VAL A 159 13.07 -9.94 3.83
C VAL A 159 11.75 -9.27 4.24
N HIS A 160 10.72 -9.31 3.40
CA HIS A 160 9.45 -8.66 3.66
C HIS A 160 8.40 -9.58 4.25
N VAL A 161 8.60 -10.90 4.16
CA VAL A 161 7.59 -11.87 4.58
C VAL A 161 7.94 -12.58 5.88
N GLU A 162 9.16 -12.37 6.39
CA GLU A 162 9.57 -12.79 7.74
C GLU A 162 8.56 -12.33 8.80
N VAL A 163 8.06 -11.10 8.66
CA VAL A 163 7.06 -10.49 9.56
C VAL A 163 5.71 -11.22 9.59
N VAL A 164 5.42 -12.04 8.59
CA VAL A 164 4.22 -12.89 8.55
C VAL A 164 4.43 -14.17 9.34
N ALA A 165 5.65 -14.74 9.28
CA ALA A 165 6.00 -15.97 10.00
C ALA A 165 6.38 -15.71 11.47
N TRP A 166 6.83 -14.49 11.79
CA TRP A 166 7.31 -14.08 13.10
C TRP A 166 6.29 -13.15 13.81
N PRO A 167 5.48 -13.67 14.75
CA PRO A 167 4.43 -12.89 15.43
C PRO A 167 4.93 -11.60 16.08
N SER A 168 6.07 -11.64 16.77
CA SER A 168 6.59 -10.43 17.46
C SER A 168 7.00 -9.31 16.52
N ALA A 169 7.37 -9.63 15.28
CA ALA A 169 7.76 -8.67 14.23
C ALA A 169 6.57 -7.96 13.57
N GLN A 170 5.34 -8.26 13.97
CA GLN A 170 4.11 -7.68 13.42
C GLN A 170 4.08 -6.13 13.36
N PRO A 171 4.70 -5.36 14.27
CA PRO A 171 4.72 -3.89 14.19
C PRO A 171 5.35 -3.35 12.91
N TYR A 172 6.23 -4.12 12.25
CA TYR A 172 6.76 -3.76 10.93
C TYR A 172 5.69 -3.80 9.84
N THR A 173 4.66 -4.65 9.94
CA THR A 173 3.53 -4.69 8.98
C THR A 173 2.69 -3.41 9.06
N LEU A 174 2.46 -2.88 10.28
CA LEU A 174 1.81 -1.59 10.49
C LEU A 174 2.63 -0.45 9.89
N CYS A 175 3.94 -0.45 10.15
CA CYS A 175 4.85 0.56 9.59
C CYS A 175 4.83 0.56 8.06
N ALA A 176 4.90 -0.62 7.43
CA ALA A 176 4.84 -0.75 5.98
C ALA A 176 3.49 -0.26 5.42
N LEU A 177 2.37 -0.66 6.03
CA LEU A 177 1.04 -0.25 5.60
C LEU A 177 0.84 1.26 5.67
N PHE A 178 1.10 1.86 6.84
CA PHE A 178 0.89 3.29 7.05
C PHE A 178 1.92 4.14 6.30
N GLY A 179 3.17 3.68 6.19
CA GLY A 179 4.20 4.32 5.38
C GLY A 179 3.81 4.38 3.90
N ASN A 180 3.33 3.25 3.35
CA ASN A 180 2.85 3.20 1.97
C ASN A 180 1.59 4.05 1.76
N LEU A 181 0.70 4.11 2.75
CA LEU A 181 -0.50 4.94 2.69
C LEU A 181 -0.15 6.43 2.70
N ALA A 182 0.80 6.85 3.54
CA ALA A 182 1.32 8.21 3.55
C ALA A 182 1.94 8.58 2.20
N LEU A 183 2.74 7.68 1.62
CA LEU A 183 3.31 7.89 0.28
C LEU A 183 2.22 8.00 -0.79
N PHE A 184 1.27 7.07 -0.82
CA PHE A 184 0.17 7.07 -1.79
C PHE A 184 -0.64 8.37 -1.72
N THR A 185 -1.07 8.76 -0.53
CA THR A 185 -1.88 9.98 -0.32
C THR A 185 -1.11 11.23 -0.74
N TYR A 186 0.18 11.33 -0.40
CA TYR A 186 1.04 12.42 -0.83
C TYR A 186 1.14 12.51 -2.36
N VAL A 187 1.52 11.40 -3.01
CA VAL A 187 1.69 11.37 -4.48
C VAL A 187 0.37 11.65 -5.19
N GLN A 188 -0.74 11.08 -4.71
CA GLN A 188 -2.07 11.30 -5.27
C GLN A 188 -2.49 12.78 -5.17
N ALA A 189 -2.17 13.46 -4.07
CA ALA A 189 -2.41 14.89 -3.92
C ALA A 189 -1.55 15.72 -4.88
N ARG A 190 -0.27 15.35 -5.05
CA ARG A 190 0.62 15.97 -6.04
C ARG A 190 0.13 15.79 -7.47
N TYR A 191 -0.30 14.58 -7.83
CA TYR A 191 -0.87 14.28 -9.14
C TYR A 191 -2.09 15.17 -9.44
N ARG A 192 -3.05 15.26 -8.50
CA ARG A 192 -4.25 16.11 -8.65
C ARG A 192 -3.89 17.59 -8.85
N THR A 193 -2.90 18.08 -8.09
CA THR A 193 -2.42 19.46 -8.21
C THR A 193 -1.85 19.73 -9.61
N LEU A 194 -1.04 18.80 -10.13
CA LEU A 194 -0.45 18.91 -11.47
C LEU A 194 -1.53 18.85 -12.57
N CYS A 195 -2.52 17.97 -12.46
CA CYS A 195 -3.64 17.92 -13.40
C CYS A 195 -4.42 19.24 -13.44
N GLY A 196 -4.66 19.85 -12.28
CA GLY A 196 -5.31 21.17 -12.19
C GLY A 196 -4.51 22.26 -12.89
N ALA A 197 -3.19 22.33 -12.62
CA ALA A 197 -2.30 23.29 -13.26
C ALA A 197 -2.21 23.09 -14.78
N PHE A 198 -2.14 21.83 -15.23
CA PHE A 198 -2.07 21.49 -16.65
C PHE A 198 -3.37 21.86 -17.39
N SER A 199 -4.53 21.57 -16.80
CA SER A 199 -5.83 21.92 -17.38
C SER A 199 -6.01 23.45 -17.48
N ALA A 200 -5.58 24.19 -16.45
CA ALA A 200 -5.61 25.65 -16.46
C ALA A 200 -4.70 26.24 -17.55
N LYS A 201 -3.49 25.68 -17.71
CA LYS A 201 -2.56 26.09 -18.78
C LYS A 201 -3.19 25.88 -20.16
N LYS A 202 -3.75 24.69 -20.41
CA LYS A 202 -4.37 24.36 -21.71
C LYS A 202 -5.54 25.30 -22.03
N CYS A 203 -6.40 25.58 -21.05
CA CYS A 203 -7.52 26.52 -21.21
C CYS A 203 -7.02 27.94 -21.55
N ALA A 204 -5.95 28.41 -20.91
CA ALA A 204 -5.36 29.71 -21.21
C ALA A 204 -4.77 29.76 -22.64
N GLU A 205 -4.10 28.70 -23.10
CA GLU A 205 -3.59 28.58 -24.47
C GLU A 205 -4.71 28.57 -25.51
N GLU A 206 -5.79 27.81 -25.29
CA GLU A 206 -6.97 27.77 -26.16
C GLU A 206 -7.66 29.16 -26.26
N ILE A 207 -7.81 29.88 -25.15
CA ILE A 207 -8.37 31.25 -25.16
C ILE A 207 -7.46 32.20 -25.94
N LEU A 208 -6.14 32.13 -25.74
CA LEU A 208 -5.18 32.99 -26.42
C LEU A 208 -5.20 32.75 -27.94
N GLU A 209 -5.27 31.50 -28.38
CA GLU A 209 -5.42 31.16 -29.80
C GLU A 209 -6.71 31.71 -30.39
N VAL A 210 -7.86 31.53 -29.71
CA VAL A 210 -9.13 32.09 -30.16
C VAL A 210 -9.05 33.62 -30.28
N CYS A 211 -8.42 34.30 -29.32
CA CYS A 211 -8.23 35.76 -29.36
C CYS A 211 -7.28 36.22 -30.49
N ILE A 212 -6.25 35.44 -30.82
CA ILE A 212 -5.29 35.79 -31.88
C ILE A 212 -5.88 35.53 -33.27
N PHE A 213 -6.62 34.42 -33.45
CA PHE A 213 -7.18 34.04 -34.75
C PHE A 213 -8.56 34.66 -35.03
N SER A 214 -9.28 35.10 -33.99
CA SER A 214 -10.46 35.97 -34.13
C SER A 214 -10.01 37.42 -34.34
N GLY A 215 -9.40 37.70 -35.49
CA GLY A 215 -9.21 39.08 -35.91
C GLY A 215 -10.56 39.73 -36.15
N TYR A 216 -11.14 40.41 -35.15
CA TYR A 216 -11.92 41.66 -35.23
C TYR A 216 -12.64 41.97 -33.89
N GLY A 217 -12.32 43.14 -33.31
CA GLY A 217 -13.26 44.02 -32.61
C GLY A 217 -13.73 43.63 -31.20
N HIS A 218 -13.19 44.33 -30.19
CA HIS A 218 -13.82 44.64 -28.89
C HIS A 218 -14.52 43.48 -28.16
N ILE A 219 -13.83 42.87 -27.19
CA ILE A 219 -14.49 42.04 -26.17
C ILE A 219 -14.29 42.72 -24.82
N ASP A 220 -15.40 43.20 -24.26
CA ASP A 220 -15.48 43.79 -22.93
C ASP A 220 -15.04 42.77 -21.86
N LEU A 221 -13.95 43.11 -21.17
CA LEU A 221 -13.25 42.26 -20.20
C LEU A 221 -13.94 42.16 -18.83
N LEU A 222 -15.26 42.33 -18.75
CA LEU A 222 -16.00 42.54 -17.51
C LEU A 222 -17.25 41.65 -17.45
N CYS A 223 -17.07 40.33 -17.38
CA CYS A 223 -18.16 39.42 -16.95
C CYS A 223 -17.61 38.03 -16.64
N CYS A 224 -16.93 37.87 -15.51
CA CYS A 224 -16.84 36.59 -14.78
C CYS A 224 -16.32 36.87 -13.35
N GLY A 225 -17.12 37.62 -12.60
CA GLY A 225 -17.12 37.61 -11.14
C GLY A 225 -18.54 37.26 -10.71
N GLY A 226 -18.72 36.08 -10.13
CA GLY A 226 -20.00 35.53 -9.68
C GLY A 226 -19.85 34.07 -9.29
#